data_AF-A0A5C2HFJ2-F1
#
_entry.id   AF-A0A5C2HFJ2-F1
#
_cell.length_a   1.000
_cell.length_b   1.000
_cell.length_c   1.000
_cell.angle_alpha   90.00
_cell.angle_beta   90.00
_cell.angle_gamma   90.00
#
_symmetry.space_group_name_H-M   'P 1'
#
loop_
_entity.id
_entity.type
_entity.pdbx_description
1 polymer ?
#
loop_
_entity_poly.entity_id
_entity_poly.type
_entity_poly.pdbx_seq_one_letter_code
_entity_poly.pdbx_strand_id
1 'polypeptide(L)'
;MELNLSLQLMSNVISILICITIVTKYLKYKKRLDVLQGLEELKDKNELTNEDYDYIQSNEKEYKDKALKSEGLIKFLNPVFILITGIIFAFTPMSEAMIYMNVVVVSYLFIILDNLTFAPKTK
;
A
#
# COMPACT_ATOMS: atom_id res chain seq x y z
N MET A 1 -1.09 -27.94 -23.57
CA MET A 1 -1.17 -28.28 -22.14
C MET A 1 -0.06 -27.60 -21.32
N GLU A 2 1.14 -27.38 -21.87
CA GLU A 2 2.27 -26.78 -21.13
C GLU A 2 2.18 -25.27 -20.87
N LEU A 3 1.48 -24.49 -21.72
CA LEU A 3 1.43 -23.02 -21.59
C LEU A 3 0.76 -22.56 -20.27
N ASN A 4 -0.25 -23.30 -19.80
CA ASN A 4 -0.98 -22.98 -18.56
C ASN A 4 -0.12 -23.20 -17.31
N LEU A 5 0.75 -24.21 -17.31
CA LEU A 5 1.62 -24.51 -16.18
C LEU A 5 2.66 -23.41 -15.98
N SER A 6 3.30 -22.98 -17.08
CA SER A 6 4.29 -21.90 -17.05
C SER A 6 3.68 -20.55 -16.62
N LEU A 7 2.49 -20.22 -17.12
CA LEU A 7 1.81 -18.96 -16.79
C LEU A 7 1.35 -18.94 -15.32
N GLN A 8 0.85 -20.07 -14.81
CA GLN A 8 0.42 -20.22 -13.43
C GLN A 8 1.60 -20.15 -12.46
N LEU A 9 2.73 -20.77 -12.81
CA LEU A 9 3.97 -20.68 -12.02
C LEU A 9 4.50 -19.25 -11.96
N MET A 10 4.54 -18.54 -13.10
CA MET A 10 4.96 -17.14 -13.13
C MET A 10 4.05 -16.25 -12.26
N SER A 11 2.73 -16.41 -12.37
CA SER A 11 1.77 -15.67 -11.55
C SER A 11 1.96 -15.91 -10.06
N ASN A 12 2.21 -17.16 -9.65
CA ASN A 12 2.45 -17.51 -8.26
C ASN A 12 3.76 -16.93 -7.72
N VAL A 13 4.85 -16.99 -8.49
CA VAL A 13 6.15 -16.40 -8.10
C VAL A 13 6.04 -14.88 -7.92
N ILE A 14 5.38 -14.20 -8.86
CA ILE A 14 5.12 -12.75 -8.76
C ILE A 14 4.30 -12.44 -7.51
N SER A 15 3.29 -13.25 -7.22
CA SER A 15 2.44 -13.08 -6.02
C SER A 15 3.25 -13.23 -4.72
N ILE A 16 4.16 -14.21 -4.65
CA ILE A 16 5.03 -14.42 -3.49
C ILE A 16 5.99 -13.23 -3.30
N LEU A 17 6.62 -12.75 -4.37
CA LEU A 17 7.52 -11.59 -4.31
C LEU A 17 6.80 -10.33 -3.83
N ILE A 18 5.55 -10.14 -4.28
CA ILE A 18 4.72 -9.04 -3.82
C ILE A 18 4.39 -9.21 -2.34
N CYS A 19 3.97 -10.40 -1.88
CA CYS A 19 3.76 -10.67 -0.44
C CYS A 19 5.00 -10.35 0.41
N ILE A 20 6.20 -10.73 -0.03
CA ILE A 20 7.45 -10.40 0.70
C ILE A 20 7.67 -8.88 0.74
N THR A 21 7.43 -8.18 -0.36
CA THR A 21 7.53 -6.72 -0.44
C THR A 21 6.54 -6.03 0.51
N ILE A 22 5.33 -6.57 0.59
CA ILE A 22 4.27 -6.13 1.51
C ILE A 22 4.73 -6.25 2.96
N VAL A 23 5.25 -7.42 3.35
CA VAL A 23 5.72 -7.68 4.72
C VAL A 23 6.86 -6.73 5.09
N THR A 24 7.84 -6.54 4.20
CA THR A 24 8.98 -5.65 4.48
C THR A 24 8.56 -4.19 4.63
N LYS A 25 7.65 -3.70 3.78
CA LYS A 25 7.07 -2.34 3.92
C LYS A 25 6.31 -2.19 5.23
N TYR A 26 5.49 -3.17 5.59
CA TYR A 26 4.74 -3.18 6.86
C TYR A 26 5.68 -3.05 8.07
N LEU A 27 6.78 -3.83 8.11
CA LEU A 27 7.76 -3.75 9.19
C LEU A 27 8.45 -2.38 9.26
N LYS A 28 8.78 -1.78 8.11
CA LYS A 28 9.38 -0.43 8.06
C LYS A 28 8.39 0.64 8.55
N TYR A 29 7.12 0.52 8.19
CA TYR A 29 6.08 1.42 8.66
C TYR A 29 5.84 1.31 10.17
N LYS A 30 5.81 0.09 10.71
CA LYS A 30 5.69 -0.14 12.15
C LYS A 30 6.76 0.61 12.94
N LYS A 31 8.03 0.52 12.51
CA LYS A 31 9.13 1.26 13.15
C LYS A 31 8.91 2.79 13.15
N ARG A 32 8.33 3.34 12.08
CA ARG A 32 8.02 4.79 12.00
C ARG A 32 6.88 5.17 12.94
N LEU A 33 5.87 4.33 13.08
CA LEU A 33 4.80 4.52 14.06
C LEU A 33 5.34 4.50 15.48
N ASP A 34 6.22 3.56 15.81
CA ASP A 34 6.83 3.47 17.14
C ASP A 34 7.61 4.77 17.49
N VAL A 35 8.31 5.37 16.51
CA VAL A 35 8.99 6.67 16.69
C VAL A 35 7.99 7.82 16.91
N LEU A 36 6.90 7.86 16.12
CA LEU A 36 5.85 8.88 16.29
C LEU A 36 5.16 8.77 17.66
N GLN A 37 4.91 7.55 18.13
CA GLN A 37 4.38 7.31 19.48
C GLN A 37 5.35 7.80 20.55
N GLY A 38 6.66 7.57 20.39
CA GLY A 38 7.67 8.11 21.29
C GLY A 38 7.67 9.65 21.36
N LEU A 39 7.50 10.32 20.21
CA LEU A 39 7.36 11.78 20.16
C LEU A 39 6.05 12.28 20.81
N GLU A 40 4.96 11.53 20.68
CA GLU A 40 3.68 11.82 21.33
C GLU A 40 3.78 11.71 22.86
N GLU A 41 4.48 10.69 23.36
CA GLU A 41 4.77 10.55 24.80
C GLU A 41 5.65 11.69 25.36
N LEU A 42 6.64 12.16 24.58
CA LEU A 42 7.49 13.30 24.96
C LEU A 42 6.71 14.61 24.95
N LYS A 43 5.77 14.77 24.00
CA LYS A 43 4.84 15.91 23.96
C LYS A 43 3.96 15.95 25.20
N ASP A 44 3.38 14.81 25.59
CA ASP A 44 2.50 14.71 26.76
C ASP A 44 3.25 15.03 28.07
N LYS A 45 4.56 14.82 28.10
CA LYS A 45 5.45 15.16 29.22
C LYS A 45 6.03 16.58 29.15
N ASN A 46 5.75 17.37 28.11
CA ASN A 46 6.40 18.66 27.81
C ASN A 46 7.94 18.55 27.69
N GLU A 47 8.46 17.41 27.25
CA GLU A 47 9.90 17.13 27.09
C GLU A 47 10.36 17.25 25.64
N LEU A 48 9.54 17.83 24.75
CA LEU A 48 9.92 18.09 23.36
C LEU A 48 11.06 19.10 23.29
N THR A 49 12.12 18.74 22.58
CA THR A 49 13.22 19.66 22.29
C THR A 49 12.87 20.58 21.12
N ASN A 50 13.60 21.69 20.97
CA ASN A 50 13.44 22.56 19.80
C ASN A 50 13.79 21.84 18.48
N GLU A 51 14.70 20.86 18.53
CA GLU A 51 15.02 20.00 17.38
C GLU A 51 13.85 19.10 16.97
N ASP A 52 13.06 18.61 17.93
CA ASP A 52 11.85 17.82 17.66
C ASP A 52 10.76 18.66 17.00
N TYR A 53 10.58 19.92 17.43
CA TYR A 53 9.65 20.86 16.82
C TYR A 53 10.02 21.18 15.37
N ASP A 54 11.30 21.47 15.11
CA ASP A 54 11.80 21.72 13.76
C ASP A 54 11.69 20.48 12.86
N TYR A 55 11.91 19.29 13.42
CA TYR A 55 11.70 18.02 12.72
C TYR A 55 10.22 17.81 12.35
N ILE A 56 9.29 18.03 13.29
CA ILE A 56 7.86 17.88 13.04
C ILE A 56 7.40 18.89 11.98
N GLN A 57 7.78 20.17 12.11
CA GLN A 57 7.30 21.23 11.22
C GLN A 57 7.87 21.12 9.80
N SER A 58 9.16 20.75 9.67
CA SER A 58 9.78 20.55 8.36
C SER A 58 9.20 19.34 7.60
N ASN A 59 8.75 18.31 8.31
CA ASN A 59 8.21 17.09 7.71
C ASN A 59 6.66 17.09 7.59
N GLU A 60 5.94 17.91 8.37
CA GLU A 60 4.46 17.93 8.38
C GLU A 60 3.89 18.21 6.98
N LYS A 61 4.46 19.20 6.28
CA LYS A 61 4.03 19.55 4.92
C LYS A 61 4.24 18.40 3.95
N GLU A 62 5.41 17.75 4.00
CA GLU A 62 5.72 16.60 3.14
C GLU A 62 4.77 15.43 3.41
N TYR A 63 4.45 15.16 4.67
CA TYR A 63 3.51 14.11 5.05
C TYR A 63 2.08 14.41 4.62
N LYS A 64 1.60 15.65 4.78
CA LYS A 64 0.28 16.09 4.30
C LYS A 64 0.15 15.96 2.78
N ASP A 65 1.15 16.43 2.03
CA ASP A 65 1.14 16.37 0.57
C ASP A 65 1.12 14.93 0.06
N LYS A 66 1.87 14.03 0.72
CA LYS A 66 1.86 12.60 0.40
C LYS A 66 0.54 11.92 0.77
N ALA A 67 -0.07 12.28 1.89
CA ALA A 67 -1.37 11.76 2.30
C ALA A 67 -2.47 12.12 1.29
N LEU A 68 -2.53 13.38 0.86
CA LEU A 68 -3.50 13.86 -0.13
C LEU A 68 -3.33 13.15 -1.49
N LYS A 69 -2.08 12.98 -1.95
CA LYS A 69 -1.78 12.24 -3.19
C LYS A 69 -2.23 10.78 -3.08
N SER A 70 -1.92 10.12 -1.96
CA SER A 70 -2.33 8.74 -1.69
C SER A 70 -3.85 8.59 -1.69
N GLU A 71 -4.57 9.48 -1.02
CA GLU A 71 -6.03 9.44 -0.96
C GLU A 71 -6.68 9.63 -2.33
N GLY A 72 -6.18 10.59 -3.12
CA GLY A 72 -6.64 10.81 -4.49
C GLY A 72 -6.39 9.59 -5.39
N LEU A 73 -5.22 8.95 -5.23
CA LEU A 73 -4.85 7.77 -6.01
C LEU A 73 -5.74 6.57 -5.67
N ILE A 74 -6.03 6.34 -4.38
CA ILE A 74 -6.95 5.27 -3.94
C ILE A 74 -8.37 5.50 -4.49
N LYS A 75 -8.88 6.73 -4.40
CA LYS A 75 -10.21 7.09 -4.94
C LYS A 75 -10.31 6.86 -6.44
N PHE A 76 -9.22 7.10 -7.18
CA PHE A 76 -9.16 6.84 -8.61
C PHE A 76 -8.98 5.36 -8.95
N LEU A 77 -8.16 4.63 -8.20
CA LEU A 77 -7.88 3.22 -8.49
C LEU A 77 -9.06 2.30 -8.23
N ASN A 78 -9.85 2.53 -7.18
CA ASN A 78 -11.01 1.69 -6.88
C ASN A 78 -11.94 1.48 -8.10
N PRO A 79 -12.43 2.52 -8.79
CA PRO A 79 -13.26 2.32 -9.98
C PRO A 79 -12.49 1.70 -11.15
N VAL A 80 -11.19 1.98 -11.30
CA VAL A 80 -10.34 1.34 -12.34
C VAL A 80 -10.24 -0.17 -12.12
N PHE A 81 -10.01 -0.62 -10.89
CA PHE A 81 -9.93 -2.04 -10.55
C PHE A 81 -11.28 -2.75 -10.73
N ILE A 82 -12.38 -2.09 -10.39
CA ILE A 82 -13.74 -2.60 -10.65
C ILE A 82 -13.97 -2.76 -12.16
N LEU A 83 -13.57 -1.78 -12.97
CA LEU A 83 -13.70 -1.84 -14.43
C LEU A 83 -12.86 -2.98 -15.03
N ILE A 84 -11.59 -3.10 -14.64
CA ILE A 84 -10.69 -4.18 -15.10
C ILE A 84 -11.28 -5.54 -14.75
N THR A 85 -11.77 -5.69 -13.51
CA THR A 85 -12.41 -6.92 -13.05
C THR A 85 -13.64 -7.25 -13.90
N GLY A 86 -14.51 -6.26 -14.15
CA GLY A 86 -15.69 -6.43 -15.00
C GLY A 86 -15.34 -6.86 -16.43
N ILE A 87 -14.29 -6.29 -17.02
CA ILE A 87 -13.80 -6.68 -18.35
C ILE A 87 -13.31 -8.13 -18.34
N ILE A 88 -12.52 -8.54 -17.35
CA ILE A 88 -12.03 -9.92 -17.24
C ILE A 88 -13.21 -10.91 -17.18
N PHE A 89 -14.22 -10.64 -16.35
CA PHE A 89 -15.38 -11.53 -16.25
C PHE A 89 -16.28 -11.51 -17.49
N ALA A 90 -16.33 -10.40 -18.25
CA ALA A 90 -17.13 -10.30 -19.45
C ALA A 90 -16.54 -11.07 -20.65
N PHE A 91 -15.21 -11.16 -20.74
CA PHE A 91 -14.52 -11.70 -21.91
C PHE A 91 -13.85 -13.07 -21.69
N THR A 92 -13.85 -13.59 -20.46
CA THR A 92 -13.09 -14.82 -20.12
C THR A 92 -13.97 -15.82 -19.36
N PRO A 93 -13.82 -17.14 -19.60
CA PRO A 93 -14.50 -18.17 -18.80
C PRO A 93 -14.09 -18.09 -17.33
N MET A 94 -15.01 -18.48 -16.42
CA MET A 94 -14.83 -18.37 -14.97
C MET A 94 -13.49 -18.95 -14.47
N SER A 95 -13.06 -20.10 -15.00
CA SER A 95 -11.82 -20.76 -14.57
C SER A 95 -10.57 -19.92 -14.88
N GLU A 96 -10.57 -19.20 -15.98
CA GLU A 96 -9.45 -18.39 -16.44
C GLU A 96 -9.51 -16.98 -15.82
N ALA A 97 -10.71 -16.42 -15.67
CA ALA A 97 -10.95 -15.17 -14.95
C ALA A 97 -10.37 -15.21 -13.51
N MET A 98 -10.51 -16.34 -12.81
CA MET A 98 -9.94 -16.51 -11.47
C MET A 98 -8.40 -16.42 -11.44
N ILE A 99 -7.71 -16.83 -12.50
CA ILE A 99 -6.24 -16.71 -12.60
C ILE A 99 -5.86 -15.24 -12.78
N TYR A 100 -6.55 -14.51 -13.66
CA TYR A 100 -6.33 -13.08 -13.83
C TYR A 100 -6.69 -12.28 -12.57
N MET A 101 -7.72 -12.70 -11.83
CA MET A 101 -8.10 -12.08 -10.57
C MET A 101 -6.99 -12.12 -9.51
N ASN A 102 -6.18 -13.17 -9.45
CA ASN A 102 -5.01 -13.18 -8.56
C ASN A 102 -4.06 -12.02 -8.89
N VAL A 103 -3.77 -11.80 -10.18
CA VAL A 103 -2.90 -10.70 -10.61
C VAL A 103 -3.51 -9.34 -10.24
N VAL A 104 -4.83 -9.18 -10.46
CA VAL A 104 -5.57 -7.96 -10.12
C VAL A 104 -5.53 -7.68 -8.62
N VAL A 105 -5.86 -8.66 -7.78
CA VAL A 105 -5.86 -8.53 -6.31
C VAL A 105 -4.46 -8.21 -5.79
N VAL A 106 -3.45 -8.93 -6.29
CA VAL A 106 -2.06 -8.72 -5.89
C VAL A 106 -1.57 -7.33 -6.31
N SER A 107 -1.92 -6.86 -7.50
CA SER A 107 -1.60 -5.50 -7.97
C SER A 107 -2.28 -4.43 -7.12
N TYR A 108 -3.55 -4.65 -6.77
CA TYR A 108 -4.31 -3.75 -5.90
C TYR A 108 -3.67 -3.64 -4.50
N LEU A 109 -3.32 -4.78 -3.90
CA LEU A 109 -2.64 -4.85 -2.61
C LEU A 109 -1.29 -4.15 -2.64
N PHE A 110 -0.50 -4.36 -3.70
CA PHE A 110 0.79 -3.69 -3.86
C PHE A 110 0.64 -2.16 -3.84
N ILE A 111 -0.31 -1.63 -4.60
CA ILE A 111 -0.51 -0.17 -4.68
C ILE A 111 -1.06 0.39 -3.38
N ILE A 112 -2.04 -0.28 -2.76
CA ILE A 112 -2.55 0.13 -1.44
C ILE A 112 -1.44 0.22 -0.41
N LEU A 113 -0.52 -0.75 -0.41
CA LEU A 113 0.55 -0.79 0.58
C LEU A 113 1.66 0.21 0.30
N ASP A 114 1.96 0.48 -0.97
CA ASP A 114 2.82 1.60 -1.32
C ASP A 114 2.25 2.93 -0.80
N ASN A 115 0.94 3.12 -0.97
CA ASN A 115 0.22 4.32 -0.54
C ASN A 115 0.04 4.44 0.98
N LEU A 116 -0.27 3.35 1.69
CA LEU A 116 -0.40 3.31 3.16
C LEU A 116 0.91 3.65 3.88
N THR A 117 2.06 3.51 3.20
CA THR A 117 3.37 3.86 3.77
C THR A 117 3.54 5.37 3.99
N PHE A 118 2.59 6.20 3.51
CA PHE A 118 2.71 7.67 3.53
C PHE A 118 1.50 8.45 4.06
N ALA A 119 0.44 7.80 4.51
CA ALA A 119 -0.70 8.48 5.12
C ALA A 119 -0.63 8.38 6.65
N PRO A 120 -0.20 9.42 7.39
CA PRO A 120 -0.52 9.49 8.81
C PRO A 120 -2.05 9.49 8.93
N LYS A 121 -2.59 8.64 9.81
CA LYS A 121 -3.99 8.72 10.21
C LYS A 121 -4.19 10.03 10.95
N THR A 122 -4.62 11.06 10.25
CA THR A 122 -5.24 12.23 10.89
C THR A 122 -6.62 11.78 11.37
N LYS A 123 -6.76 11.61 12.68
CA LYS A 123 -8.07 11.60 13.34
C LYS A 123 -8.67 13.00 13.26
#